data_AF-A0A4W3K532-F1
#
_entry.id   AF-A0A4W3K532-F1
#
_cell.length_a   1.000
_cell.length_b   1.000
_cell.length_c   1.000
_cell.angle_alpha   90.00
_cell.angle_beta   90.00
_cell.angle_gamma   90.00
#
_symmetry.space_group_name_H-M   'P 1'
#
loop_
_entity.id
_entity.type
_entity.pdbx_description
1 polymer ?
#
loop_
_entity_poly.entity_id
_entity_poly.type
_entity_poly.pdbx_seq_one_letter_code
_entity_poly.pdbx_strand_id
1 'polypeptide(L)'
;MQEVGVGLYPSVSLLNHSCDPNCVIVFEGKQLLLHAVRHIQAEEELTVSYIDVMATSQERQKQLEKQYFFTCDCHRCETRHKDTEMLAGEEESWKELKASVPKVEELQSAKDWEQMVAVCQATLDKDRALPDNNLYVLKMLDLGMDGCIHLARWEDALQYGARTLRPFQLYYSGPHPVRGVQLMKVGKLQYHQGMLSQALDTLKQVSVLSGGEC
;
A
#
# COMPACT_ATOMS: atom_id res chain seq x y z
N MET A 1 -4.09 -5.48 -1.37
CA MET A 1 -4.44 -6.86 -0.94
C MET A 1 -5.92 -6.83 -0.65
N GLN A 2 -6.71 -7.77 -1.18
CA GLN A 2 -8.17 -7.72 -1.00
C GLN A 2 -8.55 -8.33 0.35
N GLU A 3 -9.34 -7.61 1.15
CA GLU A 3 -9.92 -8.16 2.36
C GLU A 3 -11.03 -9.16 2.02
N VAL A 4 -10.92 -10.38 2.54
CA VAL A 4 -11.84 -11.48 2.21
C VAL A 4 -12.54 -12.08 3.44
N GLY A 5 -12.18 -11.64 4.65
CA GLY A 5 -12.78 -12.13 5.89
C GLY A 5 -12.04 -11.64 7.15
N VAL A 6 -12.59 -12.02 8.31
CA VAL A 6 -12.06 -11.68 9.64
C VAL A 6 -11.87 -12.97 10.45
N GLY A 7 -10.80 -13.06 11.23
CA GLY A 7 -10.50 -14.20 12.10
C GLY A 7 -9.75 -13.78 13.38
N LEU A 8 -9.84 -14.63 14.41
CA LEU A 8 -9.16 -14.41 15.69
C LEU A 8 -7.96 -15.37 15.83
N TYR A 9 -6.78 -14.82 16.12
CA TYR A 9 -5.53 -15.57 16.27
C TYR A 9 -4.86 -15.23 17.61
N PRO A 10 -5.29 -15.83 18.73
CA PRO A 10 -4.91 -15.39 20.07
C PRO A 10 -3.40 -15.31 20.32
N SER A 11 -2.61 -16.25 19.80
CA SER A 11 -1.14 -16.23 19.95
C SER A 11 -0.48 -15.05 19.27
N VAL A 12 -1.02 -14.61 18.12
CA VAL A 12 -0.49 -13.49 17.33
C VAL A 12 -0.96 -12.15 17.90
N SER A 13 -2.11 -12.13 18.60
CA SER A 13 -2.60 -10.96 19.32
C SER A 13 -1.70 -10.49 20.47
N LEU A 14 -0.64 -11.24 20.81
CA LEU A 14 0.40 -10.82 21.75
C LEU A 14 1.39 -9.82 21.14
N LEU A 15 1.51 -9.76 19.81
CA LEU A 15 2.47 -8.90 19.13
C LEU A 15 2.01 -7.44 19.20
N ASN A 16 2.85 -6.54 19.70
CA ASN A 16 2.55 -5.11 19.77
C ASN A 16 2.68 -4.41 18.41
N HIS A 17 2.14 -3.20 18.35
CA HIS A 17 2.20 -2.36 17.16
C HIS A 17 3.54 -1.66 17.01
N SER A 18 4.03 -1.57 15.77
CA SER A 18 4.99 -0.53 15.36
C SER A 18 4.65 -0.04 13.95
N CYS A 19 4.81 1.27 13.71
CA CYS A 19 4.73 1.81 12.34
C CYS A 19 5.98 1.48 11.50
N ASP A 20 7.03 0.94 12.12
CA ASP A 20 8.22 0.37 11.47
C ASP A 20 8.51 -1.02 12.08
N PRO A 21 7.67 -2.02 11.74
CA PRO A 21 7.69 -3.32 12.42
C PRO A 21 8.90 -4.17 12.03
N ASN A 22 9.26 -5.12 12.88
CA ASN A 22 10.27 -6.15 12.55
C ASN A 22 9.68 -7.46 12.02
N CYS A 23 8.35 -7.62 12.10
CA CYS A 23 7.63 -8.75 11.54
C CYS A 23 6.48 -8.30 10.61
N VAL A 24 6.13 -9.16 9.67
CA VAL A 24 4.92 -9.04 8.83
C VAL A 24 4.08 -10.29 8.92
N ILE A 25 2.77 -10.11 8.72
CA ILE A 25 1.80 -11.19 8.67
C ILE A 25 1.37 -11.40 7.22
N VAL A 26 1.37 -12.66 6.79
CA VAL A 26 0.86 -13.10 5.48
C VAL A 26 -0.15 -14.22 5.71
N PHE A 27 -1.15 -14.33 4.85
CA PHE A 27 -2.18 -15.36 4.94
C PHE A 27 -2.10 -16.35 3.78
N GLU A 28 -2.10 -17.64 4.11
CA GLU A 28 -2.32 -18.75 3.18
C GLU A 28 -3.70 -19.36 3.46
N GLY A 29 -4.72 -18.85 2.76
CA GLY A 29 -6.11 -19.15 3.08
C GLY A 29 -6.47 -18.66 4.49
N LYS A 30 -6.68 -19.59 5.43
CA LYS A 30 -6.96 -19.31 6.86
C LYS A 30 -5.73 -19.45 7.75
N GLN A 31 -4.57 -19.82 7.19
CA GLN A 31 -3.34 -19.97 7.94
C GLN A 31 -2.63 -18.63 7.99
N LEU A 32 -2.28 -18.20 9.20
CA LEU A 32 -1.51 -16.98 9.45
C LEU A 32 -0.02 -17.35 9.56
N LEU A 33 0.80 -16.74 8.71
CA LEU A 33 2.25 -16.86 8.72
C LEU A 33 2.88 -15.56 9.23
N LEU A 34 3.73 -15.68 10.25
CA LEU A 34 4.50 -14.56 10.80
C LEU A 34 5.95 -14.68 10.31
N HIS A 35 6.45 -13.65 9.64
CA HIS A 35 7.81 -13.61 9.12
C HIS A 35 8.57 -12.41 9.65
N ALA A 36 9.83 -12.61 10.04
CA ALA A 36 10.75 -11.51 10.29
C ALA A 36 11.11 -10.81 8.96
N VAL A 37 11.18 -9.48 8.98
CA VAL A 37 11.50 -8.64 7.80
C VAL A 37 12.79 -7.85 7.96
N ARG A 38 13.43 -7.96 9.12
CA ARG A 38 14.78 -7.47 9.40
C ARG A 38 15.45 -8.39 10.42
N HIS A 39 16.74 -8.22 10.62
CA HIS A 39 17.44 -8.87 11.72
C HIS A 39 16.81 -8.47 13.06
N ILE A 40 16.57 -9.45 13.93
CA ILE A 40 15.96 -9.27 15.25
C ILE A 40 16.97 -9.75 16.30
N GLN A 41 17.33 -8.88 17.24
CA GLN A 41 18.24 -9.26 18.31
C GLN A 41 17.55 -10.15 19.35
N ALA A 42 18.33 -10.94 20.09
CA ALA A 42 17.78 -11.65 21.24
C ALA A 42 17.13 -10.64 22.20
N GLU A 43 15.94 -10.99 22.70
CA GLU A 43 15.13 -10.15 23.61
C GLU A 43 14.53 -8.88 22.96
N GLU A 44 14.78 -8.61 21.66
CA GLU A 44 14.07 -7.57 20.93
C GLU A 44 12.59 -7.96 20.78
N GLU A 45 11.70 -7.02 21.10
CA GLU A 45 10.27 -7.23 21.00
C GLU A 45 9.83 -7.45 19.54
N LEU A 46 9.01 -8.48 19.32
CA LEU A 46 8.38 -8.72 18.02
C LEU A 46 7.18 -7.81 17.83
N THR A 47 7.20 -7.03 16.76
CA THR A 47 6.15 -6.05 16.44
C THR A 47 5.64 -6.21 15.01
N VAL A 48 4.37 -5.91 14.81
CA VAL A 48 3.69 -5.90 13.51
C VAL A 48 2.98 -4.56 13.30
N SER A 49 2.67 -4.17 12.07
CA SER A 49 1.75 -3.05 11.86
C SER A 49 0.30 -3.54 11.94
N TYR A 50 -0.53 -2.81 12.67
CA TYR A 50 -1.96 -3.10 12.82
C TYR A 50 -2.82 -2.41 11.77
N ILE A 51 -2.21 -1.45 11.08
CA ILE A 51 -2.84 -0.52 10.16
C ILE A 51 -1.94 -0.39 8.92
N ASP A 52 -2.46 0.25 7.88
CA ASP A 52 -1.62 0.61 6.74
C ASP A 52 -0.55 1.64 7.18
N VAL A 53 0.72 1.35 6.86
CA VAL A 53 1.86 2.22 7.12
C VAL A 53 2.01 3.34 6.09
N MET A 54 1.30 3.24 4.96
CA MET A 54 1.13 4.26 3.93
C MET A 54 -0.01 5.21 4.34
N ALA A 55 0.20 5.89 5.47
CA ALA A 55 -0.69 6.91 6.03
C ALA A 55 0.14 7.93 6.80
N THR A 56 -0.34 9.18 6.89
CA THR A 56 0.35 10.23 7.68
C THR A 56 0.37 9.89 9.17
N SER A 57 1.31 10.45 9.93
CA SER A 57 1.35 10.24 11.39
C SER A 57 0.03 10.57 12.07
N GLN A 58 -0.63 11.67 11.68
CA GLN A 58 -1.93 12.06 12.20
C GLN A 58 -3.02 11.01 11.90
N GLU A 59 -3.07 10.48 10.68
CA GLU A 59 -4.03 9.44 10.30
C GLU A 59 -3.78 8.14 11.06
N ARG A 60 -2.50 7.74 11.21
CA ARG A 60 -2.11 6.58 11.99
C ARG A 60 -2.55 6.72 13.45
N GLN A 61 -2.24 7.84 14.11
CA GLN A 61 -2.66 8.07 15.50
C GLN A 61 -4.18 8.01 15.64
N LYS A 62 -4.91 8.70 14.76
CA LYS A 62 -6.38 8.70 14.79
C LYS A 62 -6.95 7.29 14.64
N GLN A 63 -6.39 6.46 13.78
CA GLN A 63 -6.85 5.08 13.61
C GLN A 63 -6.51 4.21 14.82
N LEU A 64 -5.29 4.32 15.35
CA LEU A 64 -4.84 3.57 16.52
C LEU A 64 -5.64 3.92 17.78
N GLU A 65 -5.85 5.22 18.04
CA GLU A 65 -6.65 5.69 19.17
C GLU A 65 -8.11 5.22 19.06
N LYS A 66 -8.70 5.27 17.85
CA LYS A 66 -10.09 4.89 17.62
C LYS A 66 -10.33 3.38 17.77
N GLN A 67 -9.41 2.54 17.27
CA GLN A 67 -9.63 1.09 17.16
C GLN A 67 -8.92 0.29 18.26
N TYR A 68 -7.75 0.76 18.70
CA TYR A 68 -6.87 0.05 19.63
C TYR A 68 -6.64 0.81 20.94
N PHE A 69 -7.18 2.03 21.07
CA PHE A 69 -7.21 2.81 22.31
C PHE A 69 -5.82 3.16 22.88
N PHE A 70 -4.82 3.36 22.02
CA PHE A 70 -3.50 3.82 22.41
C PHE A 70 -2.94 4.85 21.41
N THR A 71 -1.98 5.66 21.88
CA THR A 71 -1.19 6.58 21.07
C THR A 71 0.18 5.96 20.82
N CYS A 72 0.63 5.91 19.57
CA CYS A 72 1.90 5.32 19.18
C CYS A 72 3.07 6.29 19.39
N ASP A 73 4.11 5.86 20.08
CA ASP A 73 5.31 6.65 20.40
C ASP A 73 6.54 6.21 19.57
N CYS A 74 6.37 5.40 18.53
CA CYS A 74 7.49 4.98 17.70
C CYS A 74 8.16 6.18 16.99
N HIS A 75 9.44 6.02 16.62
CA HIS A 75 10.23 7.04 15.95
C HIS A 75 9.53 7.70 14.74
N ARG A 76 8.79 6.92 13.93
CA ARG A 76 8.04 7.44 12.78
C ARG A 76 6.90 8.38 13.16
N CYS A 77 6.27 8.16 14.30
CA CYS A 77 5.20 9.00 14.81
C CYS A 77 5.77 10.26 15.48
N GLU A 78 6.81 10.13 16.29
CA GLU A 78 7.47 11.26 16.96
C GLU A 78 8.06 12.26 15.98
N THR A 79 8.76 11.77 14.95
CA THR A 79 9.43 12.61 13.95
C THR A 79 8.54 13.02 12.78
N ARG A 80 7.30 12.51 12.72
CA ARG A 80 6.41 12.65 11.55
C ARG A 80 7.08 12.20 10.25
N HIS A 81 7.87 11.14 10.36
CA HIS A 81 8.69 10.64 9.26
C HIS A 81 7.86 10.38 8.00
N LYS A 82 8.26 11.00 6.89
CA LYS A 82 7.63 10.98 5.55
C LYS A 82 6.33 11.77 5.38
N ASP A 83 5.79 12.43 6.42
CA ASP A 83 4.53 13.17 6.29
C ASP A 83 4.63 14.31 5.27
N THR A 84 5.76 15.03 5.24
CA THR A 84 6.00 16.12 4.27
C THR A 84 5.98 15.61 2.83
N GLU A 85 6.53 14.42 2.57
CA GLU A 85 6.54 13.82 1.23
C GLU A 85 5.14 13.31 0.87
N MET A 86 4.45 12.67 1.81
CA MET A 86 3.07 12.18 1.65
C MET A 86 2.08 13.31 1.35
N LEU A 87 2.34 14.52 1.84
CA LEU A 87 1.49 15.70 1.64
C LEU A 87 2.11 16.69 0.65
N ALA A 88 3.04 16.24 -0.21
CA ALA A 88 3.68 17.09 -1.21
C ALA A 88 2.66 17.63 -2.23
N GLY A 89 2.88 18.87 -2.68
CA GLY A 89 2.00 19.59 -3.58
C GLY A 89 1.03 20.53 -2.85
N GLU A 90 0.15 21.17 -3.60
CA GLU A 90 -0.78 22.17 -3.06
C GLU A 90 -1.85 21.53 -2.15
N GLU A 91 -2.06 22.14 -0.98
CA GLU A 91 -2.95 21.63 0.07
C GLU A 91 -4.42 21.52 -0.37
N GLU A 92 -4.93 22.54 -1.05
CA GLU A 92 -6.30 22.54 -1.57
C GLU A 92 -6.51 21.38 -2.56
N SER A 93 -5.54 21.22 -3.48
CA SER A 93 -5.54 20.16 -4.48
C SER A 93 -5.57 18.75 -3.88
N TRP A 94 -4.71 18.45 -2.89
CA TRP A 94 -4.70 17.11 -2.29
C TRP A 94 -5.83 16.89 -1.28
N LYS A 95 -6.38 17.93 -0.65
CA LYS A 95 -7.57 17.81 0.23
C LYS A 95 -8.80 17.39 -0.54
N GLU A 96 -9.00 17.92 -1.73
CA GLU A 96 -10.09 17.48 -2.62
C GLU A 96 -9.91 16.03 -3.07
N LEU A 97 -8.67 15.64 -3.40
CA LEU A 97 -8.35 14.26 -3.77
C LEU A 97 -8.66 13.31 -2.61
N LYS A 98 -8.21 13.67 -1.39
CA LYS A 98 -8.53 12.96 -0.15
C LYS A 98 -10.04 12.80 0.05
N ALA A 99 -10.82 13.86 -0.20
CA ALA A 99 -12.27 13.82 -0.05
C ALA A 99 -12.96 12.88 -1.05
N SER A 100 -12.31 12.57 -2.17
CA SER A 100 -12.83 11.64 -3.19
C SER A 100 -12.54 10.18 -2.88
N VAL A 101 -11.50 9.88 -2.07
CA VAL A 101 -11.09 8.51 -1.73
C VAL A 101 -12.22 7.66 -1.15
N PRO A 102 -13.02 8.11 -0.16
CA PRO A 102 -14.09 7.28 0.41
C PRO A 102 -15.14 6.84 -0.62
N LYS A 103 -15.45 7.71 -1.59
CA LYS A 103 -16.37 7.37 -2.69
C LYS A 103 -15.79 6.25 -3.56
N VAL A 104 -14.49 6.29 -3.85
CA VAL A 104 -13.82 5.26 -4.65
C VAL A 104 -13.77 3.92 -3.89
N GLU A 105 -13.51 3.96 -2.58
CA GLU A 105 -13.54 2.77 -1.70
C GLU A 105 -14.95 2.16 -1.59
N GLU A 106 -15.99 2.99 -1.56
CA GLU A 106 -17.39 2.54 -1.61
C GLU A 106 -17.70 1.84 -2.95
N LEU A 107 -17.29 2.44 -4.08
CA LEU A 107 -17.46 1.85 -5.41
C LEU A 107 -16.69 0.53 -5.55
N GLN A 108 -15.48 0.43 -5.00
CA GLN A 108 -14.71 -0.82 -4.93
C GLN A 108 -15.47 -1.89 -4.14
N SER A 109 -16.04 -1.52 -3.00
CA SER A 109 -16.85 -2.43 -2.16
C SER A 109 -18.12 -2.89 -2.88
N ALA A 110 -18.74 -2.00 -3.66
CA ALA A 110 -19.90 -2.28 -4.51
C ALA A 110 -19.53 -3.03 -5.81
N LYS A 111 -18.24 -3.15 -6.12
CA LYS A 111 -17.70 -3.71 -7.38
C LYS A 111 -18.16 -2.97 -8.64
N ASP A 112 -18.42 -1.67 -8.53
CA ASP A 112 -18.73 -0.80 -9.66
C ASP A 112 -17.42 -0.26 -10.25
N TRP A 113 -16.75 -1.12 -11.02
CA TRP A 113 -15.41 -0.84 -11.56
C TRP A 113 -15.42 0.27 -12.59
N GLU A 114 -16.45 0.35 -13.43
CA GLU A 114 -16.61 1.40 -14.43
C GLU A 114 -16.66 2.78 -13.78
N GLN A 115 -17.53 2.97 -12.78
CA GLN A 115 -17.64 4.25 -12.10
C GLN A 115 -16.40 4.55 -11.24
N MET A 116 -15.80 3.52 -10.63
CA MET A 116 -14.56 3.65 -9.86
C MET A 116 -13.42 4.21 -10.73
N VAL A 117 -13.18 3.62 -11.90
CA VAL A 117 -12.15 4.10 -12.84
C VAL A 117 -12.48 5.50 -13.36
N ALA A 118 -13.75 5.78 -13.67
CA ALA A 118 -14.16 7.11 -14.14
C ALA A 118 -13.88 8.20 -13.09
N VAL A 119 -14.14 7.93 -11.80
CA VAL A 119 -13.82 8.87 -10.71
C VAL A 119 -12.30 9.01 -10.55
N CYS A 120 -11.54 7.92 -10.62
CA CYS A 120 -10.08 7.99 -10.51
C CYS A 120 -9.47 8.84 -11.61
N GLN A 121 -9.83 8.55 -12.86
CA GLN A 121 -9.38 9.30 -14.03
C GLN A 121 -9.77 10.77 -13.94
N ALA A 122 -11.05 11.07 -13.69
CA ALA A 122 -11.53 12.44 -13.62
C ALA A 122 -10.88 13.25 -12.48
N THR A 123 -10.40 12.62 -11.42
CA THR A 123 -9.76 13.32 -10.30
C THR A 123 -8.25 13.48 -10.52
N LEU A 124 -7.61 12.50 -11.18
CA LEU A 124 -6.19 12.54 -11.53
C LEU A 124 -5.88 13.44 -12.75
N ASP A 125 -6.83 13.55 -13.68
CA ASP A 125 -6.70 14.37 -14.90
C ASP A 125 -6.96 15.87 -14.65
N LYS A 126 -7.51 16.22 -13.48
CA LYS A 126 -7.58 17.65 -13.09
C LYS A 126 -6.15 18.18 -13.08
N ASP A 127 -5.91 19.27 -13.79
CA ASP A 127 -4.62 19.95 -13.95
C ASP A 127 -4.07 20.43 -12.59
N ARG A 128 -3.56 19.47 -11.83
CA ARG A 128 -3.06 19.58 -10.47
C ARG A 128 -1.75 18.85 -10.49
N ALA A 129 -0.66 19.60 -10.54
CA ALA A 129 0.70 19.07 -10.51
C ALA A 129 1.04 18.46 -9.13
N LEU A 130 0.21 17.56 -8.60
CA LEU A 130 0.52 16.76 -7.43
C LEU A 130 1.47 15.64 -7.86
N PRO A 131 2.61 15.46 -7.17
CA PRO A 131 3.54 14.41 -7.52
C PRO A 131 3.01 13.03 -7.12
N ASP A 132 3.49 11.98 -7.78
CA ASP A 132 3.05 10.59 -7.54
C ASP A 132 3.37 10.08 -6.12
N ASN A 133 4.31 10.73 -5.41
CA ASN A 133 4.58 10.43 -4.01
C ASN A 133 3.57 11.08 -3.05
N ASN A 134 2.70 11.98 -3.50
CA ASN A 134 1.58 12.40 -2.67
C ASN A 134 0.70 11.18 -2.35
N LEU A 135 0.39 11.02 -1.06
CA LEU A 135 -0.32 9.86 -0.53
C LEU A 135 -1.66 9.62 -1.21
N TYR A 136 -2.44 10.68 -1.46
CA TYR A 136 -3.77 10.54 -2.03
C TYR A 136 -3.71 10.33 -3.54
N VAL A 137 -2.70 10.87 -4.24
CA VAL A 137 -2.41 10.50 -5.64
C VAL A 137 -2.10 9.02 -5.72
N LEU A 138 -1.21 8.55 -4.85
CA LEU A 138 -0.80 7.16 -4.84
C LEU A 138 -1.97 6.20 -4.56
N LYS A 139 -2.84 6.52 -3.61
CA LYS A 139 -4.07 5.76 -3.34
C LYS A 139 -4.99 5.70 -4.56
N MET A 140 -5.20 6.84 -5.23
CA MET A 140 -6.06 6.92 -6.40
C MET A 140 -5.48 6.18 -7.62
N LEU A 141 -4.15 6.18 -7.76
CA LEU A 141 -3.46 5.37 -8.77
C LEU A 141 -3.62 3.87 -8.51
N ASP A 142 -3.44 3.43 -7.26
CA ASP A 142 -3.58 2.01 -6.90
C ASP A 142 -5.03 1.51 -7.09
N LEU A 143 -6.00 2.31 -6.64
CA LEU A 143 -7.42 2.05 -6.86
C LEU A 143 -7.78 2.04 -8.36
N GLY A 144 -7.31 3.03 -9.12
CA GLY A 144 -7.52 3.10 -10.56
C GLY A 144 -6.92 1.91 -11.31
N MET A 145 -5.73 1.47 -10.92
CA MET A 145 -5.09 0.27 -11.45
C MET A 145 -5.97 -0.97 -11.21
N ASP A 146 -6.44 -1.17 -9.97
CA ASP A 146 -7.28 -2.33 -9.62
C ASP A 146 -8.61 -2.32 -10.39
N GLY A 147 -9.25 -1.15 -10.53
CA GLY A 147 -10.44 -1.00 -11.36
C GLY A 147 -10.18 -1.36 -12.84
N CYS A 148 -9.07 -0.88 -13.42
CA CYS A 148 -8.70 -1.22 -14.79
C CYS A 148 -8.38 -2.71 -14.97
N ILE A 149 -7.76 -3.37 -13.98
CA ILE A 149 -7.53 -4.81 -13.98
C ILE A 149 -8.87 -5.57 -14.05
N HIS A 150 -9.85 -5.18 -13.22
CA HIS A 150 -11.17 -5.82 -13.22
C HIS A 150 -11.94 -5.62 -14.53
N LEU A 151 -11.73 -4.50 -15.22
CA LEU A 151 -12.31 -4.19 -16.53
C LEU A 151 -11.50 -4.74 -17.72
N ALA A 152 -10.42 -5.48 -17.48
CA ALA A 152 -9.49 -5.95 -18.50
C ALA A 152 -8.88 -4.83 -19.37
N ARG A 153 -8.76 -3.61 -18.84
CA ARG A 153 -8.09 -2.46 -19.48
C ARG A 153 -6.59 -2.48 -19.13
N TRP A 154 -5.86 -3.40 -19.75
CA TRP A 154 -4.49 -3.72 -19.34
C TRP A 154 -3.49 -2.58 -19.55
N GLU A 155 -3.65 -1.80 -20.62
CA GLU A 155 -2.79 -0.65 -20.93
C GLU A 155 -2.94 0.44 -19.86
N ASP A 156 -4.17 0.86 -19.56
CA ASP A 156 -4.48 1.83 -18.51
C ASP A 156 -4.00 1.34 -17.13
N ALA A 157 -4.24 0.06 -16.82
CA ALA A 157 -3.76 -0.53 -15.57
C ALA A 157 -2.24 -0.45 -15.44
N LEU A 158 -1.49 -0.69 -16.53
CA LEU A 158 -0.04 -0.59 -16.52
C LEU A 158 0.42 0.87 -16.36
N GLN A 159 -0.27 1.83 -16.98
CA GLN A 159 0.06 3.26 -16.83
C GLN A 159 -0.07 3.71 -15.37
N TYR A 160 -1.16 3.34 -14.69
CA TYR A 160 -1.31 3.61 -13.27
C TYR A 160 -0.27 2.85 -12.44
N GLY A 161 -0.14 1.54 -12.66
CA GLY A 161 0.77 0.69 -11.90
C GLY A 161 2.23 1.12 -11.97
N ALA A 162 2.72 1.52 -13.15
CA ALA A 162 4.10 2.00 -13.33
C ALA A 162 4.41 3.22 -12.46
N ARG A 163 3.45 4.15 -12.32
CA ARG A 163 3.58 5.36 -11.48
C ARG A 163 3.66 5.04 -9.99
N THR A 164 3.04 3.93 -9.55
CA THR A 164 3.05 3.53 -8.13
C THR A 164 4.37 2.91 -7.66
N LEU A 165 5.20 2.36 -8.56
CA LEU A 165 6.34 1.52 -8.19
C LEU A 165 7.35 2.24 -7.28
N ARG A 166 7.72 3.47 -7.64
CA ARG A 166 8.69 4.25 -6.88
C ARG A 166 8.14 4.74 -5.54
N PRO A 167 6.93 5.33 -5.47
CA PRO A 167 6.31 5.66 -4.18
C PRO A 167 6.09 4.45 -3.26
N PHE A 168 5.70 3.27 -3.78
CA PHE A 168 5.56 2.07 -2.96
C PHE A 168 6.90 1.64 -2.35
N GLN A 169 8.00 1.73 -3.10
CA GLN A 169 9.34 1.50 -2.56
C GLN A 169 9.71 2.51 -1.48
N LEU A 170 9.26 3.77 -1.60
CA LEU A 170 9.52 4.81 -0.61
C LEU A 170 8.74 4.55 0.69
N TYR A 171 7.45 4.22 0.61
CA TYR A 171 6.58 4.14 1.80
C TYR A 171 6.57 2.77 2.48
N TYR A 172 6.67 1.69 1.71
CA TYR A 172 6.82 0.34 2.23
C TYR A 172 8.30 -0.06 2.26
N SER A 173 8.97 0.31 3.36
CA SER A 173 10.38 -0.03 3.60
C SER A 173 10.57 -1.54 3.79
N GLY A 174 11.74 -2.03 3.34
CA GLY A 174 12.10 -3.44 3.49
C GLY A 174 11.23 -4.41 2.69
N PRO A 175 11.25 -5.71 3.06
CA PRO A 175 10.43 -6.74 2.45
C PRO A 175 8.99 -6.68 2.98
N HIS A 176 8.16 -5.82 2.37
CA HIS A 176 6.76 -5.66 2.73
C HIS A 176 5.82 -6.38 1.73
N PRO A 177 4.83 -7.17 2.20
CA PRO A 177 3.99 -7.99 1.32
C PRO A 177 3.17 -7.17 0.32
N VAL A 178 2.66 -6.00 0.72
CA VAL A 178 1.90 -5.11 -0.18
C VAL A 178 2.76 -4.62 -1.34
N ARG A 179 4.05 -4.31 -1.11
CA ARG A 179 5.00 -3.93 -2.16
C ARG A 179 5.30 -5.10 -3.09
N GLY A 180 5.47 -6.30 -2.54
CA GLY A 180 5.66 -7.52 -3.34
C GLY A 180 4.47 -7.79 -4.27
N VAL A 181 3.24 -7.67 -3.76
CA VAL A 181 2.02 -7.81 -4.57
C VAL A 181 1.96 -6.73 -5.66
N GLN A 182 2.33 -5.49 -5.36
CA GLN A 182 2.32 -4.42 -6.36
C GLN A 182 3.29 -4.68 -7.51
N LEU A 183 4.53 -5.07 -7.19
CA LEU A 183 5.53 -5.48 -8.18
C LEU A 183 5.02 -6.68 -9.01
N MET A 184 4.37 -7.65 -8.38
CA MET A 184 3.79 -8.80 -9.09
C MET A 184 2.68 -8.39 -10.05
N LYS A 185 1.77 -7.50 -9.64
CA LYS A 185 0.70 -6.97 -10.51
C LYS A 185 1.30 -6.27 -11.74
N VAL A 186 2.24 -5.35 -11.53
CA VAL A 186 2.88 -4.60 -12.62
C VAL A 186 3.71 -5.51 -13.53
N GLY A 187 4.51 -6.41 -12.97
CA GLY A 187 5.30 -7.37 -13.73
C GLY A 187 4.44 -8.28 -14.60
N LYS A 188 3.29 -8.71 -14.09
CA LYS A 188 2.31 -9.49 -14.86
C LYS A 188 1.67 -8.68 -15.99
N LEU A 189 1.32 -7.42 -15.75
CA LEU A 189 0.80 -6.51 -16.78
C LEU A 189 1.83 -6.29 -17.90
N GLN A 190 3.08 -6.04 -17.56
CA GLN A 190 4.19 -5.91 -18.52
C GLN A 190 4.36 -7.19 -19.35
N TYR A 191 4.31 -8.36 -18.71
CA TYR A 191 4.42 -9.65 -19.40
C TYR A 191 3.31 -9.83 -20.44
N HIS A 192 2.05 -9.57 -20.07
CA HIS A 192 0.92 -9.72 -20.98
C HIS A 192 0.94 -8.73 -22.15
N GLN A 193 1.64 -7.59 -22.01
CA GLN A 193 1.87 -6.62 -23.08
C GLN A 193 3.13 -6.91 -23.91
N GLY A 194 3.81 -8.04 -23.68
CA GLY A 194 5.01 -8.42 -24.43
C GLY A 194 6.29 -7.65 -24.00
N MET A 195 6.25 -6.90 -22.91
CA MET A 195 7.40 -6.14 -22.38
C MET A 195 8.32 -7.05 -21.54
N LEU A 196 8.80 -8.15 -22.14
CA LEU A 196 9.41 -9.27 -21.41
C LEU A 196 10.63 -8.88 -20.56
N SER A 197 11.51 -8.02 -21.06
CA SER A 197 12.68 -7.58 -20.29
C SER A 197 12.29 -6.79 -19.04
N GLN A 198 11.33 -5.87 -19.17
CA GLN A 198 10.84 -5.07 -18.05
C GLN A 198 10.08 -5.94 -17.05
N ALA A 199 9.24 -6.86 -17.54
CA ALA A 199 8.53 -7.83 -16.71
C ALA A 199 9.52 -8.66 -15.87
N LEU A 200 10.60 -9.14 -16.48
CA LEU A 200 11.64 -9.89 -15.78
C LEU A 200 12.32 -9.05 -14.69
N ASP A 201 12.69 -7.81 -15.00
CA ASP A 201 13.35 -6.92 -14.03
C ASP A 201 12.42 -6.56 -12.86
N THR A 202 11.13 -6.32 -13.13
CA THR A 202 10.13 -6.05 -12.10
C THR A 202 9.85 -7.29 -11.25
N LEU A 203 9.72 -8.48 -11.85
CA LEU A 203 9.46 -9.73 -11.11
C LEU A 203 10.68 -10.19 -10.29
N LYS A 204 11.91 -9.95 -10.75
CA LYS A 204 13.13 -10.22 -9.96
C LYS A 204 13.15 -9.43 -8.65
N GLN A 205 12.64 -8.19 -8.65
CA GLN A 205 12.52 -7.41 -7.41
C GLN A 205 11.59 -8.07 -6.39
N VAL A 206 10.58 -8.85 -6.82
CA VAL A 206 9.72 -9.61 -5.91
C VAL A 206 10.54 -10.68 -5.18
N SER A 207 11.38 -11.43 -5.90
CA SER A 207 12.22 -12.49 -5.31
C SER A 207 13.13 -11.95 -4.20
N VAL A 208 13.71 -10.77 -4.41
CA VAL A 208 14.55 -10.09 -3.41
C VAL A 208 13.76 -9.75 -2.15
N LEU A 209 12.48 -9.37 -2.27
CA LEU A 209 11.61 -9.10 -1.11
C LEU A 209 11.17 -10.38 -0.39
N SER A 210 11.11 -11.51 -1.07
CA SER A 210 10.74 -12.80 -0.48
C SER A 210 11.90 -13.51 0.25
N GLY A 211 13.06 -12.87 0.37
CA GLY A 211 14.26 -13.47 0.97
C GLY A 211 14.92 -14.53 0.08
N GLY A 212 14.59 -14.57 -1.21
CA GLY A 212 15.28 -15.41 -2.18
C GLY A 212 16.61 -14.77 -2.56
N GLU A 213 17.71 -15.25 -1.97
CA GLU A 213 19.05 -15.04 -2.51
C GLU A 213 19.08 -15.60 -3.95
N CYS A 214 19.43 -14.76 -4.94
CA CYS A 214 19.66 -15.19 -6.31
C CYS A 214 21.01 -15.90 -6.45
#